data_AF-A0A0K3CHZ1-F1
#
_entry.id   AF-A0A0K3CHZ1-F1
#
_cell.length_a   1.000
_cell.length_b   1.000
_cell.length_c   1.000
_cell.angle_alpha   90.00
_cell.angle_beta   90.00
_cell.angle_gamma   90.00
#
_symmetry.space_group_name_H-M   'P 1'
#
loop_
_entity.id
_entity.type
_entity.pdbx_description
1 polymer ?
#
loop_
_entity_poly.entity_id
_entity_poly.type
_entity_poly.pdbx_seq_one_letter_code
_entity_poly.pdbx_strand_id
1 'polypeptide(L)'
;MASTQRLRQAWHQAAQAWPKDPLRPTVQFADAIRTAADRALADTVTLSPKQEQKAEQACQSLLRMANNEAARRYPMRPSTTKPASFPKHYARIEDAVARINRGEKMERPGFLQRWFRFSA
;
A
#
# COMPACT_ATOMS: atom_id res chain seq x y z
N MET A 1 10.33 -6.45 28.48
CA MET A 1 11.28 -5.59 27.76
C MET A 1 11.91 -6.28 26.55
N ALA A 2 12.48 -7.48 26.67
CA ALA A 2 12.96 -8.21 25.48
C ALA A 2 11.83 -8.54 24.46
N SER A 3 10.61 -8.79 24.94
CA SER A 3 9.41 -9.05 24.11
C SER A 3 8.97 -7.85 23.28
N THR A 4 8.89 -6.66 23.89
CA THR A 4 8.49 -5.40 23.24
C THR A 4 9.50 -4.96 22.18
N GLN A 5 10.81 -5.07 22.49
CA GLN A 5 11.89 -4.80 21.54
C GLN A 5 11.80 -5.69 20.30
N ARG A 6 11.59 -7.01 20.49
CA ARG A 6 11.39 -7.96 19.39
C ARG A 6 10.16 -7.61 18.55
N LEU A 7 9.02 -7.31 19.19
CA LEU A 7 7.80 -6.92 18.48
C LEU A 7 8.01 -5.64 17.67
N ARG A 8 8.70 -4.66 18.24
CA ARG A 8 9.04 -3.40 17.57
C ARG A 8 9.86 -3.67 16.31
N GLN A 9 10.90 -4.50 16.41
CA GLN A 9 11.70 -4.90 15.24
C GLN A 9 10.85 -5.59 14.16
N ALA A 10 9.94 -6.49 14.55
CA ALA A 10 9.04 -7.15 13.61
C ALA A 10 8.12 -6.16 12.88
N TRP A 11 7.60 -5.14 13.59
CA TRP A 11 6.81 -4.07 12.98
C TRP A 11 7.63 -3.19 12.02
N HIS A 12 8.89 -2.90 12.35
CA HIS A 12 9.80 -2.19 11.45
C HIS A 12 10.08 -2.99 10.18
N GLN A 13 10.28 -4.31 10.29
CA GLN A 13 10.41 -5.20 9.13
C GLN A 13 9.12 -5.23 8.30
N ALA A 14 7.96 -5.31 8.96
CA ALA A 14 6.68 -5.24 8.27
C ALA A 14 6.54 -3.91 7.51
N ALA A 15 6.90 -2.79 8.12
CA ALA A 15 6.89 -1.48 7.48
C ALA A 15 7.80 -1.41 6.23
N GLN A 16 8.97 -2.06 6.25
CA GLN A 16 9.86 -2.12 5.09
C GLN A 16 9.28 -2.91 3.91
N ALA A 17 8.40 -3.89 4.17
CA ALA A 17 7.73 -4.65 3.13
C ALA A 17 6.61 -3.86 2.43
N TRP A 18 6.17 -2.72 2.98
CA TRP A 18 5.13 -1.91 2.35
C TRP A 18 5.63 -1.20 1.09
N PRO A 19 4.84 -1.18 0.00
CA PRO A 19 5.23 -0.53 -1.24
C PRO A 19 5.35 0.98 -1.05
N LYS A 20 6.27 1.60 -1.81
CA LYS A 20 6.38 3.05 -1.87
C LYS A 20 5.19 3.64 -2.62
N ASP A 21 4.65 4.75 -2.11
CA ASP A 21 3.60 5.52 -2.77
C ASP A 21 4.25 6.61 -3.66
N PRO A 22 4.26 6.44 -5.00
CA PRO A 22 4.84 7.44 -5.91
C PRO A 22 4.02 8.73 -6.00
N LEU A 23 2.73 8.69 -5.63
CA LEU A 23 1.86 9.86 -5.67
C LEU A 23 2.04 10.77 -4.45
N ARG A 24 2.53 10.21 -3.34
CA ARG A 24 2.75 10.91 -2.08
C ARG A 24 4.16 10.66 -1.55
N PRO A 25 5.21 11.10 -2.26
CA PRO A 25 6.60 10.80 -1.91
C PRO A 25 6.99 11.30 -0.50
N THR A 26 6.36 12.38 -0.03
CA THR A 26 6.61 12.98 1.29
C THR A 26 5.87 12.28 2.44
N VAL A 27 4.85 11.47 2.16
CA VAL A 27 4.02 10.81 3.18
C VAL A 27 3.88 9.34 2.84
N GLN A 28 4.80 8.53 3.37
CA GLN A 28 4.82 7.09 3.13
C GLN A 28 4.14 6.33 4.27
N PHE A 29 3.36 5.31 3.91
CA PHE A 29 2.65 4.51 4.92
C PHE A 29 3.61 3.70 5.79
N ALA A 30 4.75 3.27 5.24
CA ALA A 30 5.83 2.63 5.99
C ALA A 30 6.27 3.47 7.20
N ASP A 31 6.40 4.80 7.03
CA ASP A 31 6.85 5.69 8.10
C ASP A 31 5.79 5.87 9.19
N ALA A 32 4.50 5.86 8.81
CA ALA A 32 3.40 5.87 9.76
C ALA A 32 3.39 4.59 10.63
N ILE A 33 3.64 3.41 10.03
CA ILE A 33 3.74 2.15 10.76
C ILE A 33 4.92 2.18 11.73
N ARG A 34 6.09 2.64 11.30
CA ARG A 34 7.29 2.77 12.15
C ARG A 34 7.03 3.68 13.33
N THR A 35 6.51 4.88 13.07
CA THR A 35 6.20 5.86 14.11
C THR A 35 5.17 5.33 15.12
N ALA A 36 4.14 4.63 14.63
CA ALA A 36 3.14 3.99 15.50
C ALA A 36 3.74 2.88 16.36
N ALA A 37 4.60 2.03 15.79
CA ALA A 37 5.31 0.98 16.52
C ALA A 37 6.26 1.58 17.56
N ASP A 38 6.99 2.64 17.20
CA ASP A 38 7.94 3.30 18.08
C ASP A 38 7.26 3.95 19.28
N ARG A 39 6.06 4.50 19.09
CA ARG A 39 5.25 5.04 20.16
C ARG A 39 4.62 3.95 21.04
N ALA A 40 4.05 2.92 20.42
CA ALA A 40 3.26 1.91 21.13
C ALA A 40 4.10 0.81 21.80
N LEU A 41 5.30 0.55 21.28
CA LEU A 41 6.21 -0.52 21.71
C LEU A 41 7.54 0.04 22.24
N ALA A 42 7.52 1.28 22.75
CA ALA A 42 8.68 1.88 23.38
C ALA A 42 9.14 1.08 24.61
N ASP A 43 10.43 1.16 24.94
CA ASP A 43 11.03 0.37 26.05
C ASP A 43 10.42 0.70 27.41
N THR A 44 9.83 1.88 27.56
CA THR A 44 9.15 2.32 28.78
C THR A 44 7.76 1.70 28.95
N VAL A 45 7.20 1.07 27.92
CA VAL A 45 5.85 0.49 27.94
C VAL A 45 5.94 -0.99 28.31
N THR A 46 5.19 -1.40 29.34
CA THR A 46 5.00 -2.81 29.69
C THR A 46 3.65 -3.28 29.19
N LEU A 47 3.64 -4.33 28.37
CA LEU A 47 2.42 -4.85 27.76
C LEU A 47 1.84 -6.03 28.53
N SER A 48 0.50 -6.01 28.61
CA SER A 48 -0.39 -7.16 28.57
C SER A 48 0.09 -8.41 27.83
N PRO A 49 0.11 -9.67 28.35
CA PRO A 49 0.26 -10.84 27.48
C PRO A 49 -0.79 -10.87 26.35
N LYS A 50 -2.02 -10.43 26.65
CA LYS A 50 -3.10 -10.27 25.66
C LYS A 50 -2.80 -9.14 24.66
N GLN A 51 -2.14 -8.07 25.09
CA GLN A 51 -1.76 -6.96 24.22
C GLN A 51 -0.59 -7.35 23.31
N GLU A 52 0.40 -8.08 23.83
CA GLU A 52 1.50 -8.65 23.05
C GLU A 52 0.96 -9.57 21.95
N GLN A 53 0.05 -10.49 22.28
CA GLN A 53 -0.57 -11.38 21.30
C GLN A 53 -1.32 -10.60 20.21
N LYS A 54 -2.08 -9.56 20.58
CA LYS A 54 -2.76 -8.70 19.61
C LYS A 54 -1.78 -7.92 18.74
N ALA A 55 -0.68 -7.43 19.30
CA ALA A 55 0.35 -6.70 18.56
C ALA A 55 1.04 -7.61 17.54
N GLU A 56 1.29 -8.87 17.90
CA GLU A 56 1.82 -9.89 17.00
C GLU A 56 0.84 -10.23 15.86
N GLN A 57 -0.44 -10.47 16.19
CA GLN A 57 -1.49 -10.72 15.19
C GLN A 57 -1.68 -9.55 14.23
N ALA A 58 -1.59 -8.31 14.74
CA ALA A 58 -1.66 -7.11 13.92
C ALA A 58 -0.43 -7.02 12.98
N CYS A 59 0.77 -7.28 13.47
CA CYS A 59 1.99 -7.34 12.65
C CYS A 59 1.85 -8.35 11.50
N GLN A 60 1.39 -9.57 11.81
CA GLN A 60 1.14 -10.60 10.81
C GLN A 60 0.09 -10.15 9.80
N SER A 61 -0.98 -9.48 10.25
CA SER A 61 -2.01 -8.95 9.36
C SER A 61 -1.46 -7.90 8.40
N LEU A 62 -0.58 -7.00 8.86
CA LEU A 62 0.10 -6.02 7.99
C LEU A 62 0.94 -6.72 6.92
N LEU A 63 1.69 -7.77 7.28
CA LEU A 63 2.47 -8.54 6.32
C LEU A 63 1.57 -9.23 5.27
N ARG A 64 0.46 -9.84 5.69
CA ARG A 64 -0.52 -10.45 4.77
C ARG A 64 -1.11 -9.44 3.80
N MET A 65 -1.38 -8.22 4.27
CA MET A 65 -1.88 -7.12 3.43
C MET A 65 -0.81 -6.67 2.43
N ALA A 66 0.43 -6.47 2.87
CA ALA A 66 1.54 -6.09 2.00
C ALA A 66 1.78 -7.13 0.89
N ASN A 67 1.66 -8.42 1.22
CA ASN A 67 1.77 -9.54 0.27
C ASN A 67 0.52 -9.76 -0.60
N ASN A 68 -0.50 -8.91 -0.46
CA ASN A 68 -1.77 -8.99 -1.18
C ASN A 68 -2.44 -10.38 -1.09
N GLU A 69 -2.32 -11.05 0.07
CA GLU A 69 -2.78 -12.42 0.25
C GLU A 69 -4.29 -12.57 0.07
N ALA A 70 -5.07 -11.56 0.47
CA ALA A 70 -6.53 -11.59 0.32
C ALA A 70 -6.95 -11.68 -1.16
N ALA A 71 -6.31 -10.89 -2.04
CA ALA A 71 -6.60 -10.94 -3.47
C ALA A 71 -6.21 -12.27 -4.11
N ARG A 72 -5.13 -12.90 -3.61
CA ARG A 72 -4.69 -14.24 -4.06
C ARG A 72 -5.63 -15.34 -3.58
N ARG A 73 -6.08 -15.27 -2.33
CA ARG A 73 -6.93 -16.28 -1.71
C ARG A 73 -8.38 -16.21 -2.21
N TYR A 74 -8.85 -15.02 -2.52
CA TYR A 74 -10.21 -14.76 -2.98
C TYR A 74 -10.17 -14.01 -4.32
N PRO A 75 -9.84 -14.70 -5.42
CA PRO A 75 -9.73 -14.06 -6.72
C PRO A 75 -11.08 -13.51 -7.17
N MET A 76 -11.09 -12.26 -7.63
CA MET A 76 -12.29 -11.59 -8.14
C MET A 76 -12.49 -11.85 -9.63
N ARG A 77 -13.75 -11.76 -10.07
CA ARG A 77 -14.07 -11.84 -11.50
C ARG A 77 -13.45 -10.67 -12.26
N PRO A 78 -13.00 -10.86 -13.51
CA PRO A 78 -12.40 -9.79 -14.31
C PRO A 78 -13.32 -8.58 -14.51
N SER A 79 -14.64 -8.80 -14.54
CA SER A 79 -15.63 -7.72 -14.65
C SER A 79 -15.61 -6.74 -13.47
N THR A 80 -15.13 -7.18 -12.30
CA THR A 80 -14.99 -6.33 -11.10
C THR A 80 -13.80 -5.37 -11.23
N THR A 81 -12.70 -5.83 -11.85
CA THR A 81 -11.47 -5.03 -12.02
C THR A 81 -11.38 -4.33 -13.37
N LYS A 82 -12.15 -4.76 -14.38
CA LYS A 82 -12.18 -4.19 -15.73
C LYS A 82 -13.64 -3.96 -16.14
N PRO A 83 -14.21 -2.77 -15.86
CA PRO A 83 -15.61 -2.51 -16.21
C PRO A 83 -15.79 -2.55 -17.73
N ALA A 84 -16.90 -3.12 -18.21
CA ALA A 84 -17.17 -3.28 -19.64
C ALA A 84 -17.25 -1.94 -20.39
N SER A 85 -17.74 -0.89 -19.73
CA SER A 85 -17.82 0.46 -20.28
C SER A 85 -16.45 1.12 -20.48
N PHE A 86 -15.42 0.69 -19.73
CA PHE A 86 -14.08 1.24 -19.88
C PHE A 86 -12.98 0.21 -19.52
N PRO A 87 -12.71 -0.76 -20.40
CA PRO A 87 -11.85 -1.91 -20.07
C PRO A 87 -10.39 -1.54 -19.76
N LYS A 88 -9.91 -0.41 -20.29
CA LYS A 88 -8.54 0.10 -20.12
C LYS A 88 -8.41 1.10 -18.95
N HIS A 89 -9.42 1.26 -18.10
CA HIS A 89 -9.46 2.31 -17.07
C HIS A 89 -8.22 2.32 -16.15
N TYR A 90 -8.01 1.24 -15.40
CA TYR A 90 -6.90 1.17 -14.43
C TYR A 90 -5.53 1.09 -15.11
N ALA A 91 -5.42 0.44 -16.27
CA ALA A 91 -4.18 0.44 -17.06
C ALA A 91 -3.76 1.86 -17.48
N ARG A 92 -4.73 2.74 -17.81
CA ARG A 92 -4.44 4.16 -18.09
C ARG A 92 -4.01 4.93 -16.85
N ILE A 93 -4.55 4.60 -15.67
CA ILE A 93 -4.12 5.21 -14.40
C ILE A 93 -2.69 4.79 -14.09
N GLU A 94 -2.37 3.49 -14.15
CA GLU A 94 -1.02 2.96 -13.91
C GLU A 94 0.02 3.61 -14.82
N ASP A 95 -0.27 3.70 -16.13
CA ASP A 95 0.60 4.38 -17.08
C ASP A 95 0.78 5.87 -16.72
N ALA A 96 -0.30 6.57 -16.37
CA ALA A 96 -0.23 7.96 -15.94
C ALA A 96 0.64 8.14 -14.69
N VAL A 97 0.53 7.26 -13.69
CA VAL A 97 1.37 7.28 -12.48
C VAL A 97 2.83 7.01 -12.84
N ALA A 98 3.11 6.03 -13.70
CA ALA A 98 4.46 5.70 -14.15
C ALA A 98 5.12 6.88 -14.87
N ARG A 99 4.37 7.59 -15.72
CA ARG A 99 4.82 8.81 -16.42
C ARG A 99 5.16 9.94 -15.45
N ILE A 100 4.30 10.20 -14.46
CA ILE A 100 4.59 11.19 -13.40
C ILE A 100 5.89 10.83 -12.68
N ASN A 101 6.06 9.57 -12.30
CA ASN A 101 7.24 9.12 -11.56
C ASN A 101 8.54 9.26 -12.40
N ARG A 102 8.45 9.22 -13.73
CA ARG A 102 9.56 9.54 -14.65
C ARG A 102 9.83 11.04 -14.82
N GLY A 103 8.98 11.91 -14.26
CA GLY A 103 9.07 13.36 -14.41
C GLY A 103 8.47 13.90 -15.71
N GLU A 104 7.66 13.10 -16.42
CA GLU A 104 6.97 13.59 -17.62
C GLU A 104 5.88 14.61 -17.26
N LYS A 105 5.84 15.74 -17.96
CA LYS A 105 4.73 16.69 -17.82
C LYS A 105 3.48 16.07 -18.45
N MET A 106 2.43 15.91 -17.66
CA MET A 106 1.12 15.49 -18.17
C MET A 106 0.47 16.66 -18.92
N GLU A 107 0.84 16.81 -20.19
CA GLU A 107 0.08 17.66 -21.10
C GLU A 107 -1.30 17.04 -21.30
N ARG A 108 -2.34 17.85 -21.09
CA ARG A 108 -3.72 17.40 -21.33
C ARG A 108 -3.83 17.10 -22.83
N PRO A 109 -4.22 15.86 -23.23
CA PRO A 109 -4.41 15.56 -24.64
C PRO A 109 -5.45 16.52 -25.22
N GLY A 110 -5.13 17.09 -26.38
CA GLY A 110 -6.02 18.01 -27.09
C GLY A 110 -7.37 17.36 -27.40
N PHE A 111 -8.38 18.19 -27.68
CA PHE A 111 -9.77 17.76 -27.93
C PHE A 111 -9.87 16.62 -28.97
N LEU A 112 -9.12 16.73 -30.08
CA LEU A 112 -9.07 15.71 -31.14
C LEU A 112 -8.46 14.38 -30.65
N GLN A 113 -7.38 14.45 -29.86
CA GLN A 113 -6.70 13.27 -29.32
C GLN A 113 -7.54 12.53 -28.27
N ARG A 114 -8.41 13.25 -27.55
CA ARG A 114 -9.44 12.65 -26.68
C ARG A 114 -10.46 11.86 -27.49
N TRP A 115 -10.98 12.42 -28.58
CA TRP A 115 -12.04 11.81 -29.38
C TRP A 115 -11.59 10.48 -30.02
N PHE A 116 -10.38 10.44 -30.61
CA PHE A 116 -9.82 9.20 -31.18
C PHE A 116 -9.42 8.13 -30.13
N ARG A 117 -9.19 8.50 -28.87
CA ARG A 117 -8.85 7.55 -27.78
C ARG A 117 -10.04 6.82 -27.16
N PHE A 118 -11.26 7.19 -27.52
CA PHE A 118 -12.49 6.53 -27.05
C PHE A 118 -13.11 5.60 -28.10
N SER A 119 -12.70 5.69 -29.37
CA SER A 119 -13.21 4.87 -30.48
C SER A 119 -12.38 3.61 -30.78
N ALA A 120 -11.38 3.25 -29.95
CA ALA A 120 -10.49 2.10 -30.14
C ALA A 120 -10.07 1.37 -28.83
#